data_AF-A0A9J5YM87-F1
#
_entry.id   AF-A0A9J5YM87-F1
#
_cell.length_a   1.000
_cell.length_b   1.000
_cell.length_c   1.000
_cell.angle_alpha   90.00
_cell.angle_beta   90.00
_cell.angle_gamma   90.00
#
_symmetry.space_group_name_H-M   'P 1'
#
loop_
_entity.id
_entity.type
_entity.pdbx_description
1 polymer ?
#
loop_
_entity_poly.entity_id
_entity_poly.type
_entity_poly.pdbx_seq_one_letter_code
_entity_poly.pdbx_strand_id
1 'polypeptide(L)'
;MAKWSGIVAVVSLTVFLMSVTAAAVLPIHPYLKVEDTFISQLYDTSNYGFLQIDNGLARTPQMGWSTWNFFACNINETVIKETADALISTGLASLGYTYVNIDDCWSRSTRNLKGEMIPDPKTFPSGIKALADYVHSKGLKLGVYSDAGIFTCQVRPGSLFQEKNDAELWASWGVDYLKYDNCYNLGLPPQKRYPPMRDALNDTGRTIFYALCEWGIDDPAKWAGKIGNSWRTTDDINDTWISMTTIADINNKWASYAGPGGWNDPDMLEVGNGGMNYHEYKGHFSIWALMKATHNYIFLNSSLVFLFDCLMEYFVSSPFSKQFLRSDNKFVMQPFFCEIACWFKWRMSAPLIIGCDVRNITADTLKILSNKEVIAVDQDPLGVQGRRVYASGPDGCQQVWAGPLSRNRLSMVLWNRCSKAATITANWSAIGLKPSISVSMRDLWKHEVVSENTVGSFSARVNAHGCEMYILTPRRATRSST
;
A
#
# COMPACT_ATOMS: atom_id res chain seq x y z
N MET A 1 88.58 13.93 1.23
CA MET A 1 89.11 13.52 2.56
C MET A 1 87.96 13.47 3.55
N ALA A 2 88.15 12.77 4.68
CA ALA A 2 87.28 12.68 5.86
C ALA A 2 86.90 14.06 6.47
N LYS A 3 85.95 14.25 7.40
CA LYS A 3 84.81 13.49 8.01
C LYS A 3 84.00 14.52 8.85
N TRP A 4 82.70 14.27 9.12
CA TRP A 4 81.91 14.64 10.33
C TRP A 4 82.17 16.00 11.03
N SER A 5 81.20 16.90 11.24
CA SER A 5 79.87 16.76 11.90
C SER A 5 79.09 18.10 11.77
N GLY A 6 77.90 18.37 12.32
CA GLY A 6 77.00 17.67 13.27
C GLY A 6 75.61 18.35 13.32
N ILE A 7 74.80 18.17 14.38
CA ILE A 7 73.43 18.75 14.49
C ILE A 7 73.16 19.34 15.88
N VAL A 8 72.50 20.51 15.95
CA VAL A 8 71.62 20.92 17.05
C VAL A 8 70.39 21.64 16.48
N ALA A 9 69.18 21.14 16.77
CA ALA A 9 67.93 21.89 16.66
C ALA A 9 66.95 21.36 17.73
N VAL A 10 66.36 22.26 18.52
CA VAL A 10 65.51 21.92 19.67
C VAL A 10 64.07 21.69 19.20
N VAL A 11 63.48 20.55 19.57
CA VAL A 11 62.05 20.26 19.35
C VAL A 11 61.31 20.39 20.69
N SER A 12 60.34 21.30 20.75
CA SER A 12 59.46 21.46 21.92
C SER A 12 58.36 20.40 21.90
N LEU A 13 58.26 19.59 22.96
CA LEU A 13 57.30 18.49 23.07
C LEU A 13 56.08 18.90 23.90
N THR A 14 54.93 19.09 23.25
CA THR A 14 53.66 19.37 23.94
C THR A 14 52.87 18.07 24.14
N VAL A 15 52.76 17.63 25.40
CA VAL A 15 52.05 16.38 25.73
C VAL A 15 50.55 16.66 25.95
N PHE A 16 49.70 16.12 25.08
CA PHE A 16 48.25 16.03 25.36
C PHE A 16 47.95 14.73 26.12
N LEU A 17 47.51 14.84 27.37
CA LEU A 17 46.89 13.71 28.07
C LEU A 17 45.51 13.43 27.45
N MET A 18 45.35 12.28 26.80
CA MET A 18 44.02 11.72 26.53
C MET A 18 43.61 10.82 27.70
N SER A 19 42.68 11.31 28.52
CA SER A 19 42.03 10.50 29.57
C SER A 19 41.03 9.53 28.93
N VAL A 20 41.41 8.25 28.80
CA VAL A 20 40.48 7.20 28.39
C VAL A 20 39.60 6.81 29.59
N THR A 21 38.43 7.44 29.72
CA THR A 21 37.39 6.97 30.63
C THR A 21 36.72 5.73 30.03
N ALA A 22 37.18 4.55 30.44
CA ALA A 22 36.50 3.29 30.16
C ALA A 22 35.16 3.25 30.93
N ALA A 23 34.11 3.78 30.34
CA ALA A 23 32.75 3.59 30.83
C ALA A 23 32.36 2.12 30.63
N ALA A 24 32.40 1.34 31.72
CA ALA A 24 31.88 -0.01 31.71
C ALA A 24 30.38 0.03 31.38
N VAL A 25 30.02 -0.46 30.20
CA VAL A 25 28.62 -0.62 29.80
C VAL A 25 28.05 -1.80 30.58
N LEU A 26 27.63 -1.53 31.82
CA LEU A 26 26.73 -2.41 32.54
C LEU A 26 25.43 -2.49 31.72
N PRO A 27 24.87 -3.70 31.48
CA PRO A 27 23.58 -3.83 30.83
C PRO A 27 22.50 -3.37 31.81
N ILE A 28 22.27 -2.06 31.84
CA ILE A 28 21.04 -1.51 32.41
C ILE A 28 19.92 -2.08 31.54
N HIS A 29 19.19 -3.06 32.06
CA HIS A 29 17.81 -3.31 31.66
C HIS A 29 16.96 -2.20 32.29
N PRO A 30 16.48 -1.18 31.55
CA PRO A 30 15.30 -0.50 32.01
C PRO A 30 14.16 -1.49 31.81
N TYR A 31 13.37 -1.72 32.86
CA TYR A 31 12.01 -2.21 32.69
C TYR A 31 11.27 -1.21 31.79
N LEU A 32 11.28 -1.45 30.47
CA LEU A 32 10.32 -0.86 29.57
C LEU A 32 8.97 -1.41 29.98
N LYS A 33 8.24 -0.63 30.80
CA LYS A 33 6.80 -0.80 30.93
C LYS A 33 6.24 -0.69 29.51
N VAL A 34 5.84 -1.83 28.96
CA VAL A 34 4.94 -1.91 27.82
C VAL A 34 3.82 -0.91 28.10
N GLU A 35 3.66 0.10 27.24
CA GLU A 35 2.49 0.98 27.33
C GLU A 35 1.25 0.08 27.38
N ASP A 36 0.29 0.40 28.23
CA ASP A 36 -0.84 -0.48 28.52
C ASP A 36 -1.71 -0.64 27.26
N THR A 37 -1.36 -1.60 26.39
CA THR A 37 -1.95 -1.72 25.06
C THR A 37 -3.42 -2.09 25.25
N PHE A 38 -4.28 -1.15 24.91
CA PHE A 38 -5.75 -1.32 24.96
C PHE A 38 -6.23 -2.44 24.02
N ILE A 39 -5.36 -2.82 23.08
CA ILE A 39 -5.54 -3.86 22.06
C ILE A 39 -4.76 -5.11 22.49
N SER A 40 -5.40 -6.28 22.39
CA SER A 40 -4.86 -7.57 22.82
C SER A 40 -3.93 -8.23 21.80
N GLN A 41 -3.32 -9.36 22.19
CA GLN A 41 -2.49 -10.24 21.33
C GLN A 41 -3.21 -10.80 20.09
N LEU A 42 -4.52 -10.54 19.93
CA LEU A 42 -5.28 -10.93 18.74
C LEU A 42 -4.58 -10.48 17.44
N TYR A 43 -3.91 -9.32 17.46
CA TYR A 43 -3.21 -8.74 16.34
C TYR A 43 -1.69 -8.88 16.46
N ASP A 44 -1.20 -10.08 16.73
CA ASP A 44 0.25 -10.34 16.72
C ASP A 44 0.89 -9.92 15.38
N THR A 45 1.79 -8.94 15.46
CA THR A 45 2.56 -8.36 14.35
C THR A 45 4.00 -8.86 14.31
N SER A 46 4.34 -9.92 15.05
CA SER A 46 5.71 -10.44 15.20
C SER A 46 6.44 -10.75 13.88
N ASN A 47 5.70 -11.07 12.82
CA ASN A 47 6.25 -11.37 11.48
C ASN A 47 6.33 -10.15 10.54
N TYR A 48 5.78 -8.99 10.92
CA TYR A 48 5.75 -7.81 10.05
C TYR A 48 7.11 -7.12 9.96
N GLY A 49 7.52 -6.76 8.75
CA GLY A 49 8.83 -6.14 8.45
C GLY A 49 9.99 -7.14 8.28
N PHE A 50 9.82 -8.41 8.69
CA PHE A 50 10.83 -9.47 8.50
C PHE A 50 10.63 -10.31 7.24
N LEU A 51 9.42 -10.29 6.68
CA LEU A 51 9.03 -11.09 5.51
C LEU A 51 9.09 -10.29 4.20
N GLN A 52 9.02 -8.97 4.26
CA GLN A 52 8.80 -8.11 3.09
C GLN A 52 10.11 -7.55 2.50
N ILE A 53 10.09 -7.27 1.20
CA ILE A 53 11.21 -6.68 0.45
C ILE A 53 11.32 -5.18 0.75
N ASP A 54 12.54 -4.70 1.00
CA ASP A 54 12.82 -3.27 1.12
C ASP A 54 13.45 -2.72 -0.17
N ASN A 55 12.60 -2.47 -1.17
CA ASN A 55 12.96 -1.77 -2.41
C ASN A 55 12.42 -0.33 -2.44
N GLY A 56 12.07 0.24 -1.28
CA GLY A 56 11.44 1.56 -1.16
C GLY A 56 9.99 1.67 -1.65
N LEU A 57 9.49 0.70 -2.43
CA LEU A 57 8.10 0.58 -2.84
C LEU A 57 7.26 -0.18 -1.82
N ALA A 58 5.94 -0.19 -2.03
CA ALA A 58 4.97 -0.90 -1.20
C ALA A 58 5.08 -0.66 0.31
N ARG A 59 5.82 0.36 0.78
CA ARG A 59 5.70 0.92 2.15
C ARG A 59 4.24 1.01 2.54
N THR A 60 3.52 1.41 1.52
CA THR A 60 2.10 1.41 1.39
C THR A 60 1.77 0.80 0.00
N PRO A 61 0.83 -0.15 -0.14
CA PRO A 61 0.42 -0.76 -1.41
C PRO A 61 -0.14 0.19 -2.49
N GLN A 62 -0.68 -0.40 -3.56
CA GLN A 62 -0.94 0.26 -4.83
C GLN A 62 -2.41 0.67 -5.04
N MET A 63 -2.68 1.97 -5.16
CA MET A 63 -3.96 2.42 -5.72
C MET A 63 -3.82 2.74 -7.21
N GLY A 64 -4.80 2.32 -8.00
CA GLY A 64 -4.77 2.53 -9.45
C GLY A 64 -5.95 1.95 -10.19
N TRP A 65 -5.74 1.59 -11.44
CA TRP A 65 -6.71 1.01 -12.36
C TRP A 65 -6.03 -0.03 -13.24
N SER A 66 -6.76 -1.07 -13.63
CA SER A 66 -6.32 -2.08 -14.61
C SER A 66 -7.35 -2.26 -15.72
N THR A 67 -6.88 -2.55 -16.93
CA THR A 67 -7.75 -2.74 -18.09
C THR A 67 -8.65 -3.99 -18.01
N TRP A 68 -8.24 -5.03 -17.28
CA TRP A 68 -8.71 -6.40 -17.53
C TRP A 68 -10.22 -6.60 -17.37
N ASN A 69 -10.79 -6.34 -16.18
CA ASN A 69 -12.16 -6.77 -15.87
C ASN A 69 -13.24 -6.15 -16.76
N PHE A 70 -13.03 -4.94 -17.27
CA PHE A 70 -13.97 -4.29 -18.19
C PHE A 70 -13.60 -4.44 -19.68
N PHE A 71 -12.32 -4.37 -20.04
CA PHE A 71 -11.90 -4.30 -21.44
C PHE A 71 -11.38 -5.64 -21.99
N ALA A 72 -10.86 -6.54 -21.15
CA ALA A 72 -10.08 -7.70 -21.56
C ALA A 72 -9.04 -7.33 -22.65
N CYS A 73 -9.03 -8.02 -23.79
CA CYS A 73 -8.16 -7.67 -24.94
C CYS A 73 -8.61 -6.42 -25.74
N ASN A 74 -9.77 -5.81 -25.48
CA ASN A 74 -10.28 -4.67 -26.24
C ASN A 74 -9.67 -3.34 -25.78
N ILE A 75 -8.34 -3.27 -25.79
CA ILE A 75 -7.53 -2.15 -25.32
C ILE A 75 -6.76 -1.49 -26.45
N ASN A 76 -6.53 -0.18 -26.33
CA ASN A 76 -5.68 0.59 -27.23
C ASN A 76 -5.17 1.85 -26.52
N GLU A 77 -4.17 2.50 -27.12
CA GLU A 77 -3.51 3.71 -26.62
C GLU A 77 -4.50 4.83 -26.26
N THR A 78 -5.57 5.02 -27.03
CA THR A 78 -6.61 6.02 -26.77
C THR A 78 -7.36 5.69 -25.47
N VAL A 79 -7.80 4.44 -25.28
CA VAL A 79 -8.47 4.00 -24.05
C VAL A 79 -7.60 4.26 -22.82
N ILE A 80 -6.29 3.96 -22.89
CA ILE A 80 -5.38 4.19 -21.76
C ILE A 80 -5.18 5.68 -21.48
N LYS A 81 -5.04 6.51 -22.53
CA LYS A 81 -4.91 7.97 -22.40
C LYS A 81 -6.17 8.62 -21.82
N GLU A 82 -7.35 8.29 -22.36
CA GLU A 82 -8.64 8.77 -21.85
C GLU A 82 -8.90 8.33 -20.41
N THR A 83 -8.49 7.11 -20.04
CA THR A 83 -8.60 6.60 -18.67
C THR A 83 -7.67 7.36 -17.73
N ALA A 84 -6.42 7.62 -18.13
CA ALA A 84 -5.50 8.46 -17.37
C ALA A 84 -6.08 9.88 -17.16
N ASP A 85 -6.70 10.47 -18.18
CA ASP A 85 -7.39 11.76 -18.07
C ASP A 85 -8.66 11.70 -17.18
N ALA A 86 -9.40 10.60 -17.22
CA ALA A 86 -10.57 10.36 -16.37
C ALA A 86 -10.19 10.21 -14.89
N LEU A 87 -9.08 9.53 -14.56
CA LEU A 87 -8.57 9.46 -13.17
C LEU A 87 -8.23 10.85 -12.61
N ILE A 88 -7.73 11.76 -13.44
CA ILE A 88 -7.46 13.16 -13.07
C ILE A 88 -8.77 13.95 -12.92
N SER A 89 -9.66 13.90 -13.92
CA SER A 89 -10.86 14.75 -13.96
C SER A 89 -11.95 14.35 -12.95
N THR A 90 -12.08 13.06 -12.64
CA THR A 90 -12.92 12.55 -11.54
C THR A 90 -12.34 12.84 -10.15
N GLY A 91 -11.08 13.26 -10.08
CA GLY A 91 -10.34 13.49 -8.84
C GLY A 91 -9.80 12.22 -8.17
N LEU A 92 -10.05 11.02 -8.70
CA LEU A 92 -9.57 9.75 -8.15
C LEU A 92 -8.03 9.74 -7.99
N ALA A 93 -7.28 10.26 -8.95
CA ALA A 93 -5.83 10.40 -8.86
C ALA A 93 -5.37 11.22 -7.63
N SER A 94 -6.17 12.22 -7.23
CA SER A 94 -5.87 13.04 -6.03
C SER A 94 -6.13 12.31 -4.70
N LEU A 95 -6.84 11.18 -4.75
CA LEU A 95 -7.11 10.29 -3.61
C LEU A 95 -6.10 9.15 -3.50
N GLY A 96 -5.28 8.92 -4.54
CA GLY A 96 -4.21 7.95 -4.54
C GLY A 96 -4.13 7.04 -5.76
N TYR A 97 -5.22 6.92 -6.54
CA TYR A 97 -5.30 6.06 -7.72
C TYR A 97 -4.33 6.53 -8.83
N THR A 98 -3.08 6.09 -8.74
CA THR A 98 -1.95 6.64 -9.50
C THR A 98 -1.34 5.66 -10.49
N TYR A 99 -1.53 4.35 -10.30
CA TYR A 99 -1.12 3.34 -11.29
C TYR A 99 -2.16 3.18 -12.40
N VAL A 100 -1.72 3.22 -13.65
CA VAL A 100 -2.52 2.94 -14.85
C VAL A 100 -1.94 1.68 -15.47
N ASN A 101 -2.51 0.53 -15.15
CA ASN A 101 -1.97 -0.78 -15.50
C ASN A 101 -2.59 -1.29 -16.80
N ILE A 102 -1.74 -1.60 -17.78
CA ILE A 102 -2.12 -2.31 -18.99
C ILE A 102 -1.97 -3.81 -18.71
N ASP A 103 -3.07 -4.56 -18.81
CA ASP A 103 -3.09 -6.01 -18.65
C ASP A 103 -2.72 -6.74 -19.97
N ASP A 104 -3.07 -8.00 -20.15
CA ASP A 104 -2.71 -8.80 -21.34
C ASP A 104 -3.18 -8.18 -22.69
N CYS A 105 -2.73 -8.78 -23.80
CA CYS A 105 -3.07 -8.44 -25.19
C CYS A 105 -2.45 -7.13 -25.73
N TRP A 106 -1.61 -6.43 -24.97
CA TRP A 106 -0.94 -5.19 -25.42
C TRP A 106 0.13 -5.41 -26.51
N SER A 107 0.76 -6.58 -26.53
CA SER A 107 1.82 -6.93 -27.48
C SER A 107 1.31 -7.68 -28.71
N ARG A 108 2.15 -7.71 -29.75
CA ARG A 108 2.06 -8.71 -30.82
C ARG A 108 2.19 -10.13 -30.25
N SER A 109 1.71 -11.12 -31.01
CA SER A 109 1.88 -12.55 -30.70
C SER A 109 3.31 -13.08 -30.85
N THR A 110 4.23 -12.31 -31.44
CA THR A 110 5.63 -12.70 -31.64
C THR A 110 6.61 -11.59 -31.24
N ARG A 111 7.77 -12.01 -30.74
CA ARG A 111 8.95 -11.16 -30.51
C ARG A 111 9.59 -10.75 -31.85
N ASN A 112 10.40 -9.70 -31.86
CA ASN A 112 11.17 -9.30 -33.04
C ASN A 112 12.42 -10.19 -33.24
N LEU A 113 13.19 -9.91 -34.29
CA LEU A 113 14.45 -10.64 -34.62
C LEU A 113 15.56 -10.52 -33.57
N LYS A 114 15.45 -9.60 -32.61
CA LYS A 114 16.37 -9.48 -31.46
C LYS A 114 15.85 -10.20 -30.20
N GLY A 115 14.65 -10.78 -30.24
CA GLY A 115 13.98 -11.37 -29.09
C GLY A 115 13.18 -10.39 -28.24
N GLU A 116 13.07 -9.11 -28.62
CA GLU A 116 12.34 -8.10 -27.85
C GLU A 116 10.81 -8.24 -28.06
N MET A 117 10.02 -7.97 -27.01
CA MET A 117 8.57 -7.79 -27.18
C MET A 117 8.24 -6.56 -28.02
N ILE A 118 7.16 -6.63 -28.81
CA ILE A 118 6.71 -5.53 -29.65
C ILE A 118 5.27 -5.16 -29.24
N PRO A 119 4.96 -3.91 -28.85
CA PRO A 119 3.58 -3.44 -28.75
C PRO A 119 2.85 -3.67 -30.09
N ASP A 120 1.57 -4.04 -30.10
CA ASP A 120 0.86 -4.15 -31.38
C ASP A 120 0.63 -2.73 -31.96
N PRO A 121 1.23 -2.35 -33.11
CA PRO A 121 1.10 -1.00 -33.65
C PRO A 121 -0.31 -0.67 -34.16
N LYS A 122 -1.25 -1.64 -34.19
CA LYS A 122 -2.67 -1.35 -34.44
C LYS A 122 -3.37 -0.74 -33.24
N THR A 123 -3.00 -1.15 -32.03
CA THR A 123 -3.60 -0.70 -30.78
C THR A 123 -2.72 0.30 -30.03
N PHE A 124 -1.39 0.20 -30.16
CA PHE A 124 -0.38 1.08 -29.58
C PHE A 124 0.54 1.66 -30.67
N PRO A 125 0.02 2.49 -31.59
CA PRO A 125 0.77 3.02 -32.73
C PRO A 125 1.99 3.88 -32.33
N SER A 126 1.96 4.56 -31.18
CA SER A 126 3.08 5.34 -30.66
C SER A 126 4.08 4.50 -29.85
N GLY A 127 3.74 3.24 -29.54
CA GLY A 127 4.49 2.36 -28.64
C GLY A 127 4.35 2.72 -27.15
N ILE A 128 4.75 1.77 -26.29
CA ILE A 128 4.54 1.88 -24.83
C ILE A 128 5.36 3.02 -24.20
N LYS A 129 6.56 3.33 -24.71
CA LYS A 129 7.33 4.48 -24.19
C LYS A 129 6.56 5.81 -24.31
N ALA A 130 6.01 6.10 -25.48
CA ALA A 130 5.27 7.36 -25.70
C ALA A 130 3.98 7.41 -24.85
N LEU A 131 3.40 6.25 -24.54
CA LEU A 131 2.28 6.14 -23.61
C LEU A 131 2.72 6.35 -22.15
N ALA A 132 3.89 5.82 -21.74
CA ALA A 132 4.47 6.08 -20.42
C ALA A 132 4.78 7.57 -20.22
N ASP A 133 5.45 8.19 -21.20
CA ASP A 133 5.73 9.63 -21.21
C ASP A 133 4.43 10.47 -21.06
N TYR A 134 3.33 10.05 -21.70
CA TYR A 134 2.01 10.68 -21.53
C TYR A 134 1.46 10.51 -20.11
N VAL A 135 1.45 9.28 -19.58
CA VAL A 135 0.92 8.97 -18.24
C VAL A 135 1.74 9.70 -17.15
N HIS A 136 3.06 9.75 -17.29
CA HIS A 136 3.95 10.53 -16.42
C HIS A 136 3.67 12.03 -16.48
N SER A 137 3.33 12.58 -17.66
CA SER A 137 2.98 14.01 -17.79
C SER A 137 1.74 14.41 -16.98
N LYS A 138 0.91 13.44 -16.57
CA LYS A 138 -0.27 13.62 -15.70
C LYS A 138 0.05 13.40 -14.21
N GLY A 139 1.30 13.06 -13.86
CA GLY A 139 1.69 12.66 -12.50
C GLY A 139 1.26 11.23 -12.12
N LEU A 140 0.85 10.43 -13.09
CA LEU A 140 0.47 9.02 -12.92
C LEU A 140 1.67 8.11 -13.24
N LYS A 141 1.51 6.81 -13.01
CA LYS A 141 2.51 5.75 -13.23
C LYS A 141 1.97 4.71 -14.21
N LEU A 142 2.78 4.23 -15.15
CA LEU A 142 2.34 3.21 -16.12
C LEU A 142 2.74 1.81 -15.67
N GLY A 143 1.77 0.91 -15.63
CA GLY A 143 2.01 -0.53 -15.47
C GLY A 143 1.88 -1.30 -16.77
N VAL A 144 2.64 -2.39 -16.86
CA VAL A 144 2.50 -3.40 -17.93
C VAL A 144 2.28 -4.78 -17.32
N TYR A 145 1.96 -5.72 -18.19
CA TYR A 145 1.70 -7.10 -17.86
C TYR A 145 2.61 -8.04 -18.65
N SER A 146 3.06 -9.11 -17.98
CA SER A 146 3.60 -10.29 -18.64
C SER A 146 3.40 -11.52 -17.74
N ASP A 147 4.03 -12.63 -18.10
CA ASP A 147 3.83 -13.94 -17.49
C ASP A 147 5.18 -14.60 -17.15
N ALA A 148 5.23 -15.27 -16.01
CA ALA A 148 6.27 -16.21 -15.59
C ALA A 148 6.16 -17.56 -16.34
N GLY A 149 5.81 -17.52 -17.63
CA GLY A 149 5.65 -18.65 -18.54
C GLY A 149 6.17 -18.34 -19.92
N ILE A 150 6.11 -19.31 -20.84
CA ILE A 150 6.55 -19.12 -22.24
C ILE A 150 5.58 -18.26 -23.04
N PHE A 151 4.32 -18.21 -22.62
CA PHE A 151 3.26 -17.37 -23.16
C PHE A 151 2.44 -16.76 -22.01
N THR A 152 1.81 -15.62 -22.27
CA THR A 152 0.74 -15.09 -21.41
C THR A 152 -0.53 -15.91 -21.54
N CYS A 153 -1.49 -15.68 -20.64
CA CYS A 153 -2.80 -16.34 -20.68
C CYS A 153 -3.57 -16.12 -21.99
N GLN A 154 -3.38 -14.99 -22.69
CA GLN A 154 -3.92 -14.71 -24.04
C GLN A 154 -2.93 -15.02 -25.17
N VAL A 155 -1.95 -15.89 -24.93
CA VAL A 155 -1.00 -16.41 -25.93
C VAL A 155 -0.20 -15.28 -26.62
N ARG A 156 0.24 -14.31 -25.84
CA ARG A 156 1.32 -13.37 -26.20
C ARG A 156 2.66 -13.87 -25.67
N PRO A 157 3.82 -13.36 -26.13
CA PRO A 157 5.11 -13.78 -25.59
C PRO A 157 5.17 -13.58 -24.07
N GLY A 158 5.40 -14.67 -23.32
CA GLY A 158 5.71 -14.62 -21.90
C GLY A 158 7.19 -14.37 -21.68
N SER A 159 7.60 -14.12 -20.43
CA SER A 159 8.98 -13.69 -20.11
C SER A 159 9.83 -14.78 -19.44
N LEU A 160 9.35 -16.02 -19.32
CA LEU A 160 10.14 -17.11 -18.75
C LEU A 160 11.40 -17.36 -19.60
N PHE A 161 12.57 -17.33 -18.98
CA PHE A 161 13.90 -17.34 -19.59
C PHE A 161 14.23 -16.14 -20.49
N GLN A 162 13.47 -15.04 -20.40
CA GLN A 162 13.71 -13.76 -21.06
C GLN A 162 13.71 -12.58 -20.08
N GLU A 163 13.69 -12.87 -18.77
CA GLU A 163 13.38 -11.93 -17.69
C GLU A 163 14.25 -10.67 -17.75
N LYS A 164 15.56 -10.85 -17.98
CA LYS A 164 16.53 -9.74 -18.11
C LYS A 164 16.23 -8.85 -19.32
N ASN A 165 16.04 -9.44 -20.49
CA ASN A 165 15.80 -8.71 -21.74
C ASN A 165 14.50 -7.90 -21.64
N ASP A 166 13.45 -8.49 -21.08
CA ASP A 166 12.14 -7.86 -20.95
C ASP A 166 12.13 -6.77 -19.85
N ALA A 167 12.80 -7.00 -18.72
CA ALA A 167 12.97 -5.97 -17.68
C ALA A 167 13.74 -4.75 -18.21
N GLU A 168 14.88 -4.95 -18.88
CA GLU A 168 15.64 -3.87 -19.52
C GLU A 168 14.79 -3.10 -20.53
N LEU A 169 13.98 -3.80 -21.33
CA LEU A 169 13.07 -3.20 -22.31
C LEU A 169 11.99 -2.34 -21.64
N TRP A 170 11.30 -2.84 -20.61
CA TRP A 170 10.28 -2.08 -19.88
C TRP A 170 10.87 -0.89 -19.12
N ALA A 171 12.06 -1.03 -18.53
CA ALA A 171 12.77 0.07 -17.91
C ALA A 171 13.14 1.16 -18.93
N SER A 172 13.56 0.78 -20.15
CA SER A 172 13.83 1.72 -21.25
C SER A 172 12.59 2.48 -21.72
N TRP A 173 11.40 1.90 -21.54
CA TRP A 173 10.12 2.52 -21.84
C TRP A 173 9.59 3.40 -20.70
N GLY A 174 10.18 3.35 -19.51
CA GLY A 174 9.71 4.10 -18.34
C GLY A 174 8.57 3.43 -17.58
N VAL A 175 8.40 2.11 -17.67
CA VAL A 175 7.40 1.36 -16.89
C VAL A 175 7.67 1.48 -15.38
N ASP A 176 6.62 1.55 -14.57
CA ASP A 176 6.67 1.73 -13.11
C ASP A 176 6.07 0.55 -12.32
N TYR A 177 5.36 -0.35 -13.01
CA TYR A 177 4.65 -1.49 -12.41
C TYR A 177 4.64 -2.69 -13.36
N LEU A 178 4.83 -3.88 -12.83
CA LEU A 178 4.68 -5.15 -13.54
C LEU A 178 3.68 -6.05 -12.80
N LYS A 179 2.56 -6.38 -13.44
CA LYS A 179 1.77 -7.58 -13.10
C LYS A 179 2.46 -8.76 -13.79
N TYR A 180 2.81 -9.80 -13.02
CA TYR A 180 3.55 -10.94 -13.52
C TYR A 180 2.80 -12.23 -13.22
N ASP A 181 2.25 -12.83 -14.27
CA ASP A 181 1.28 -13.93 -14.24
C ASP A 181 1.93 -15.32 -14.27
N ASN A 182 1.12 -16.37 -14.43
CA ASN A 182 1.53 -17.75 -14.19
C ASN A 182 1.02 -18.79 -15.22
N CYS A 183 0.45 -18.36 -16.36
CA CYS A 183 0.06 -19.28 -17.43
C CYS A 183 1.30 -19.91 -18.11
N TYR A 184 1.12 -21.02 -18.84
CA TYR A 184 2.18 -21.67 -19.65
C TYR A 184 3.56 -21.84 -18.96
N ASN A 185 3.56 -22.07 -17.65
CA ASN A 185 4.74 -22.04 -16.77
C ASN A 185 5.66 -23.28 -16.82
N LEU A 186 5.45 -24.18 -17.79
CA LEU A 186 6.17 -25.45 -17.98
C LEU A 186 6.14 -26.42 -16.77
N GLY A 187 5.20 -26.23 -15.83
CA GLY A 187 5.13 -27.02 -14.60
C GLY A 187 6.22 -26.68 -13.58
N LEU A 188 6.93 -25.56 -13.76
CA LEU A 188 7.96 -25.11 -12.82
C LEU A 188 7.32 -24.41 -11.61
N PRO A 189 7.79 -24.67 -10.38
CA PRO A 189 7.22 -24.07 -9.17
C PRO A 189 7.49 -22.56 -9.13
N PRO A 190 6.56 -21.74 -8.62
CA PRO A 190 6.64 -20.28 -8.68
C PRO A 190 7.88 -19.73 -7.94
N GLN A 191 8.30 -20.36 -6.84
CA GLN A 191 9.50 -19.96 -6.07
C GLN A 191 10.80 -20.07 -6.87
N LYS A 192 10.81 -20.71 -8.06
CA LYS A 192 11.96 -20.74 -8.98
C LYS A 192 11.86 -19.74 -10.13
N ARG A 193 10.67 -19.22 -10.45
CA ARG A 193 10.40 -18.36 -11.62
C ARG A 193 10.23 -16.88 -11.29
N TYR A 194 9.65 -16.58 -10.13
CA TYR A 194 9.48 -15.19 -9.68
C TYR A 194 10.79 -14.50 -9.23
N PRO A 195 11.76 -15.16 -8.55
CA PRO A 195 13.02 -14.51 -8.19
C PRO A 195 13.88 -14.03 -9.37
N PRO A 196 14.06 -14.78 -10.48
CA PRO A 196 14.77 -14.29 -11.65
C PRO A 196 14.23 -12.97 -12.22
N MET A 197 12.91 -12.78 -12.24
CA MET A 197 12.30 -11.54 -12.71
C MET A 197 12.45 -10.40 -11.68
N ARG A 198 12.38 -10.65 -10.37
CA ARG A 198 12.78 -9.66 -9.36
C ARG A 198 14.22 -9.17 -9.60
N ASP A 199 15.14 -10.11 -9.78
CA ASP A 199 16.56 -9.79 -9.94
C ASP A 199 16.79 -9.00 -11.23
N ALA A 200 16.15 -9.42 -12.33
CA ALA A 200 16.14 -8.68 -13.59
C ALA A 200 15.60 -7.25 -13.46
N LEU A 201 14.47 -7.05 -12.77
CA LEU A 201 13.89 -5.71 -12.52
C LEU A 201 14.85 -4.83 -11.71
N ASN A 202 15.46 -5.39 -10.65
CA ASN A 202 16.42 -4.68 -9.81
C ASN A 202 17.70 -4.28 -10.58
N ASP A 203 18.21 -5.17 -11.44
CA ASP A 203 19.38 -4.94 -12.29
C ASP A 203 19.19 -3.79 -13.28
N THR A 204 17.95 -3.42 -13.64
CA THR A 204 17.68 -2.25 -14.49
C THR A 204 18.03 -0.91 -13.84
N GLY A 205 18.12 -0.87 -12.50
CA GLY A 205 18.24 0.36 -11.73
C GLY A 205 16.98 1.24 -11.70
N ARG A 206 15.88 0.86 -12.39
CA ARG A 206 14.59 1.54 -12.30
C ARG A 206 13.73 0.91 -11.22
N THR A 207 13.13 1.74 -10.37
CA THR A 207 12.21 1.31 -9.32
C THR A 207 10.86 0.89 -9.91
N ILE A 208 10.65 -0.41 -10.13
CA ILE A 208 9.42 -0.99 -10.71
C ILE A 208 8.68 -1.78 -9.63
N PHE A 209 7.38 -1.52 -9.46
CA PHE A 209 6.52 -2.25 -8.53
C PHE A 209 6.27 -3.66 -9.07
N TYR A 210 6.60 -4.69 -8.29
CA TYR A 210 6.48 -6.07 -8.74
C TYR A 210 5.29 -6.78 -8.09
N ALA A 211 4.25 -7.06 -8.87
CA ALA A 211 3.02 -7.72 -8.42
C ALA A 211 2.92 -9.14 -8.98
N LEU A 212 3.00 -10.13 -8.09
CA LEU A 212 2.96 -11.55 -8.43
C LEU A 212 1.52 -12.04 -8.61
N CYS A 213 1.28 -12.87 -9.64
CA CYS A 213 -0.04 -13.38 -9.99
C CYS A 213 0.04 -14.89 -10.29
N GLU A 214 0.18 -15.71 -9.24
CA GLU A 214 0.14 -17.19 -9.35
C GLU A 214 -1.11 -17.83 -8.74
N TRP A 215 -2.11 -17.00 -8.43
CA TRP A 215 -3.45 -17.38 -7.98
C TRP A 215 -3.54 -18.04 -6.58
N GLY A 216 -2.48 -17.96 -5.77
CA GLY A 216 -2.38 -18.59 -4.46
C GLY A 216 -1.68 -19.97 -4.49
N ILE A 217 -1.12 -20.38 -5.63
CA ILE A 217 -0.44 -21.67 -5.81
C ILE A 217 0.83 -21.74 -4.95
N ASP A 218 0.95 -22.78 -4.15
CA ASP A 218 2.05 -22.96 -3.18
C ASP A 218 2.16 -21.83 -2.13
N ASP A 219 1.03 -21.24 -1.73
CA ASP A 219 0.88 -20.30 -0.61
C ASP A 219 1.84 -19.07 -0.65
N PRO A 220 1.69 -18.14 -1.61
CA PRO A 220 2.59 -16.98 -1.83
C PRO A 220 2.87 -16.17 -0.58
N ALA A 221 1.88 -16.00 0.29
CA ALA A 221 2.01 -15.30 1.57
C ALA A 221 3.24 -15.75 2.39
N LYS A 222 3.65 -17.03 2.28
CA LYS A 222 4.79 -17.59 3.03
C LYS A 222 6.17 -17.27 2.42
N TRP A 223 6.25 -16.85 1.15
CA TRP A 223 7.52 -16.75 0.43
C TRP A 223 7.67 -15.50 -0.46
N ALA A 224 6.58 -15.00 -1.05
CA ALA A 224 6.56 -13.90 -2.01
C ALA A 224 7.00 -12.55 -1.41
N GLY A 225 6.87 -12.38 -0.09
CA GLY A 225 7.28 -11.17 0.62
C GLY A 225 8.72 -10.71 0.32
N LYS A 226 9.67 -11.64 0.19
CA LYS A 226 11.09 -11.34 -0.09
C LYS A 226 11.39 -11.21 -1.58
N ILE A 227 10.35 -11.22 -2.41
CA ILE A 227 10.47 -11.27 -3.87
C ILE A 227 9.75 -10.11 -4.55
N GLY A 228 8.53 -9.79 -4.13
CA GLY A 228 7.78 -8.68 -4.71
C GLY A 228 6.90 -7.93 -3.73
N ASN A 229 6.23 -6.93 -4.28
CA ASN A 229 5.53 -5.87 -3.58
C ASN A 229 4.06 -6.18 -3.30
N SER A 230 3.45 -7.08 -4.08
CA SER A 230 2.22 -7.76 -3.72
C SER A 230 2.15 -9.14 -4.38
N TRP A 231 1.25 -9.99 -3.91
CA TRP A 231 1.03 -11.32 -4.47
C TRP A 231 -0.45 -11.72 -4.43
N ARG A 232 -0.99 -12.21 -5.54
CA ARG A 232 -2.32 -12.80 -5.61
C ARG A 232 -2.42 -13.98 -4.64
N THR A 233 -3.51 -14.05 -3.89
CA THR A 233 -3.76 -15.07 -2.86
C THR A 233 -4.90 -16.03 -3.20
N THR A 234 -5.55 -15.79 -4.35
CA THR A 234 -6.73 -16.47 -4.87
C THR A 234 -6.71 -16.47 -6.40
N ASP A 235 -7.51 -17.36 -6.99
CA ASP A 235 -8.01 -17.25 -8.37
C ASP A 235 -8.67 -15.89 -8.65
N ASP A 236 -8.93 -15.62 -9.93
CA ASP A 236 -9.48 -14.35 -10.40
C ASP A 236 -10.87 -14.04 -9.82
N ILE A 237 -11.08 -12.77 -9.49
CA ILE A 237 -12.39 -12.27 -9.11
C ILE A 237 -13.33 -12.20 -10.33
N ASN A 238 -14.61 -12.44 -10.08
CA ASN A 238 -15.69 -12.12 -10.99
C ASN A 238 -16.67 -11.18 -10.28
N ASP A 239 -17.34 -10.31 -11.03
CA ASP A 239 -18.34 -9.35 -10.53
C ASP A 239 -19.64 -10.04 -10.09
N THR A 240 -19.54 -10.80 -9.00
CA THR A 240 -20.61 -11.56 -8.37
C THR A 240 -20.37 -11.61 -6.86
N TRP A 241 -21.45 -11.56 -6.08
CA TRP A 241 -21.38 -11.64 -4.63
C TRP A 241 -20.67 -12.91 -4.12
N ILE A 242 -20.86 -14.03 -4.81
CA ILE A 242 -20.27 -15.33 -4.44
C ILE A 242 -18.76 -15.32 -4.63
N SER A 243 -18.25 -14.83 -5.77
CA SER A 243 -16.80 -14.75 -6.01
C SER A 243 -16.13 -13.82 -4.99
N MET A 244 -16.65 -12.59 -4.84
CA MET A 244 -16.10 -11.59 -3.91
C MET A 244 -16.08 -12.09 -2.45
N THR A 245 -17.18 -12.68 -1.98
CA THR A 245 -17.24 -13.21 -0.60
C THR A 245 -16.35 -14.44 -0.38
N THR A 246 -16.18 -15.30 -1.39
CA THR A 246 -15.29 -16.47 -1.33
C THR A 246 -13.82 -16.04 -1.28
N ILE A 247 -13.44 -15.07 -2.10
CA ILE A 247 -12.08 -14.51 -2.13
C ILE A 247 -11.72 -13.85 -0.80
N ALA A 248 -12.65 -13.09 -0.20
CA ALA A 248 -12.46 -12.52 1.13
C ALA A 248 -12.20 -13.63 2.19
N ASP A 249 -12.97 -14.71 2.18
CA ASP A 249 -12.80 -15.83 3.11
C ASP A 249 -11.46 -16.56 2.91
N ILE A 250 -11.00 -16.75 1.67
CA ILE A 250 -9.70 -17.39 1.38
C ILE A 250 -8.55 -16.49 1.84
N ASN A 251 -8.57 -15.19 1.52
CA ASN A 251 -7.48 -14.27 1.87
C ASN A 251 -7.46 -13.90 3.38
N ASN A 252 -8.56 -14.11 4.12
CA ASN A 252 -8.62 -13.88 5.56
C ASN A 252 -7.54 -14.64 6.36
N LYS A 253 -7.13 -15.84 5.91
CA LYS A 253 -6.08 -16.64 6.60
C LYS A 253 -4.69 -16.03 6.51
N TRP A 254 -4.45 -15.11 5.58
CA TRP A 254 -3.12 -14.56 5.29
C TRP A 254 -2.78 -13.27 6.04
N ALA A 255 -3.66 -12.80 6.93
CA ALA A 255 -3.53 -11.52 7.64
C ALA A 255 -2.17 -11.29 8.34
N SER A 256 -1.50 -12.33 8.82
CA SER A 256 -0.20 -12.24 9.49
C SER A 256 1.02 -12.17 8.54
N TYR A 257 0.82 -12.14 7.22
CA TYR A 257 1.88 -12.11 6.21
C TYR A 257 1.93 -10.79 5.41
N ALA A 258 0.86 -10.00 5.41
CA ALA A 258 0.81 -8.67 4.80
C ALA A 258 1.53 -7.61 5.67
N GLY A 259 2.26 -6.68 5.04
CA GLY A 259 2.93 -5.57 5.72
C GLY A 259 3.72 -4.68 4.73
N PRO A 260 4.30 -3.54 5.16
CA PRO A 260 5.10 -2.67 4.30
C PRO A 260 6.16 -3.40 3.53
N GLY A 261 6.20 -3.12 2.24
CA GLY A 261 7.05 -3.78 1.25
C GLY A 261 6.37 -4.96 0.55
N GLY A 262 5.31 -5.56 1.11
CA GLY A 262 4.73 -6.79 0.57
C GLY A 262 3.31 -7.12 1.05
N TRP A 263 2.36 -7.23 0.11
CA TRP A 263 0.92 -7.30 0.40
C TRP A 263 0.19 -8.48 -0.22
N ASN A 264 -0.68 -9.11 0.57
CA ASN A 264 -1.67 -10.05 0.05
C ASN A 264 -2.62 -9.35 -0.92
N ASP A 265 -2.89 -9.98 -2.06
CA ASP A 265 -3.82 -9.48 -3.05
C ASP A 265 -4.98 -10.46 -3.30
N PRO A 266 -6.22 -10.13 -2.90
CA PRO A 266 -7.47 -10.77 -3.27
C PRO A 266 -8.02 -10.21 -4.60
N ASP A 267 -7.15 -9.73 -5.50
CA ASP A 267 -7.50 -9.25 -6.84
C ASP A 267 -8.24 -7.88 -6.90
N MET A 268 -8.56 -7.47 -8.12
CA MET A 268 -9.10 -6.15 -8.50
C MET A 268 -10.48 -5.81 -7.90
N LEU A 269 -10.81 -4.51 -7.94
CA LEU A 269 -12.12 -3.99 -7.55
C LEU A 269 -13.13 -4.06 -8.71
N GLU A 270 -14.09 -4.98 -8.60
CA GLU A 270 -15.30 -5.03 -9.44
C GLU A 270 -16.30 -3.87 -9.26
N VAL A 271 -16.00 -2.90 -8.40
CA VAL A 271 -16.88 -1.77 -8.06
C VAL A 271 -17.30 -1.00 -9.32
N GLY A 272 -18.53 -1.23 -9.78
CA GLY A 272 -19.12 -0.57 -10.94
C GLY A 272 -19.15 -1.36 -12.25
N ASN A 273 -18.79 -2.65 -12.26
CA ASN A 273 -18.83 -3.47 -13.48
C ASN A 273 -20.25 -3.97 -13.86
N GLY A 274 -21.20 -3.94 -12.91
CA GLY A 274 -22.65 -4.07 -13.14
C GLY A 274 -23.30 -5.37 -12.67
N GLY A 275 -22.52 -6.36 -12.23
CA GLY A 275 -22.97 -7.66 -11.75
C GLY A 275 -23.38 -7.72 -10.27
N MET A 276 -22.90 -6.78 -9.44
CA MET A 276 -23.33 -6.58 -8.05
C MET A 276 -24.15 -5.29 -7.85
N ASN A 277 -24.90 -5.22 -6.75
CA ASN A 277 -25.67 -4.03 -6.35
C ASN A 277 -24.88 -3.05 -5.46
N TYR A 278 -25.43 -1.84 -5.21
CA TYR A 278 -24.77 -0.80 -4.41
C TYR A 278 -24.32 -1.27 -3.00
N HIS A 279 -25.15 -2.03 -2.29
CA HIS A 279 -24.80 -2.54 -0.96
C HIS A 279 -23.68 -3.57 -1.02
N GLU A 280 -23.67 -4.39 -2.08
CA GLU A 280 -22.63 -5.39 -2.33
C GLU A 280 -21.29 -4.73 -2.67
N TYR A 281 -21.27 -3.72 -3.55
CA TYR A 281 -20.06 -2.94 -3.84
C TYR A 281 -19.54 -2.14 -2.62
N LYS A 282 -20.44 -1.57 -1.81
CA LYS A 282 -20.08 -0.95 -0.53
C LYS A 282 -19.39 -1.96 0.38
N GLY A 283 -19.90 -3.20 0.43
CA GLY A 283 -19.30 -4.36 1.09
C GLY A 283 -17.90 -4.67 0.57
N HIS A 284 -17.79 -4.92 -0.73
CA HIS A 284 -16.54 -5.20 -1.45
C HIS A 284 -15.44 -4.19 -1.11
N PHE A 285 -15.71 -2.90 -1.33
CA PHE A 285 -14.75 -1.82 -1.08
C PHE A 285 -14.33 -1.72 0.39
N SER A 286 -15.29 -1.86 1.32
CA SER A 286 -15.00 -1.81 2.77
C SER A 286 -14.12 -2.98 3.24
N ILE A 287 -14.37 -4.18 2.68
CA ILE A 287 -13.61 -5.39 3.03
C ILE A 287 -12.21 -5.34 2.40
N TRP A 288 -12.07 -4.93 1.13
CA TRP A 288 -10.76 -4.79 0.48
C TRP A 288 -9.88 -3.75 1.20
N ALA A 289 -10.47 -2.61 1.60
CA ALA A 289 -9.81 -1.59 2.40
C ALA A 289 -9.39 -2.10 3.79
N LEU A 290 -10.25 -2.85 4.48
CA LEU A 290 -9.92 -3.39 5.80
C LEU A 290 -8.83 -4.46 5.72
N MET A 291 -8.83 -5.29 4.69
CA MET A 291 -7.96 -6.47 4.57
C MET A 291 -6.49 -6.15 4.27
N LYS A 292 -6.04 -4.89 4.30
CA LYS A 292 -4.74 -4.52 3.70
C LYS A 292 -4.04 -3.29 4.34
N ALA A 293 -4.36 -2.87 5.57
CA ALA A 293 -3.82 -1.64 6.20
C ALA A 293 -2.27 -1.58 6.35
N THR A 294 -1.63 -0.40 6.61
CA THR A 294 -0.19 -0.07 6.25
C THR A 294 0.87 0.14 7.37
N HIS A 295 1.99 -0.59 7.57
CA HIS A 295 2.84 -0.36 8.79
C HIS A 295 3.82 0.83 8.67
N ASN A 296 4.23 1.42 9.81
CA ASN A 296 5.48 2.17 9.94
C ASN A 296 5.86 2.43 11.43
N TYR A 297 6.78 1.64 11.99
CA TYR A 297 7.64 2.09 13.09
C TYR A 297 8.92 2.69 12.51
N ILE A 298 9.02 4.02 12.49
CA ILE A 298 10.31 4.71 12.44
C ILE A 298 10.62 5.15 13.87
N PHE A 299 11.62 4.51 14.49
CA PHE A 299 12.21 5.00 15.73
C PHE A 299 13.00 6.29 15.45
N LEU A 300 12.31 7.43 15.45
CA LEU A 300 12.93 8.73 15.71
C LEU A 300 12.53 9.17 17.11
N ASN A 301 13.57 9.34 17.93
CA ASN A 301 13.49 9.59 19.36
C ASN A 301 12.61 10.82 19.65
N SER A 302 11.61 10.70 20.54
CA SER A 302 10.61 11.76 20.79
C SER A 302 11.23 13.09 21.21
N SER A 303 12.43 13.05 21.80
CA SER A 303 13.23 14.21 22.20
C SER A 303 13.79 15.02 21.03
N LEU A 304 14.03 14.41 19.86
CA LEU A 304 14.59 15.10 18.69
C LEU A 304 13.55 15.94 17.95
N VAL A 305 12.30 15.47 17.89
CA VAL A 305 11.18 16.23 17.31
C VAL A 305 10.91 17.49 18.14
N PHE A 306 10.87 17.36 19.47
CA PHE A 306 10.68 18.49 20.40
C PHE A 306 11.79 19.55 20.30
N LEU A 307 13.04 19.14 20.09
CA LEU A 307 14.15 20.06 19.86
C LEU A 307 14.03 20.80 18.52
N PHE A 308 13.48 20.16 17.49
CA PHE A 308 13.30 20.77 16.17
C PHE A 308 12.17 21.82 16.18
N ASP A 309 11.04 21.52 16.82
CA ASP A 309 9.92 22.48 16.97
C ASP A 309 10.34 23.72 17.79
N CYS A 310 11.07 23.54 18.90
CA CYS A 310 11.60 24.65 19.70
C CYS A 310 12.61 25.52 18.94
N LEU A 311 13.46 24.94 18.08
CA LEU A 311 14.41 25.71 17.27
C LEU A 311 13.69 26.56 16.21
N MET A 312 12.59 26.08 15.65
CA MET A 312 11.82 26.80 14.64
C MET A 312 11.07 28.01 15.22
N GLU A 313 10.46 27.89 16.40
CA GLU A 313 9.83 29.05 17.08
C GLU A 313 10.87 30.13 17.46
N TYR A 314 12.08 29.72 17.87
CA TYR A 314 13.15 30.67 18.21
C TYR A 314 13.72 31.40 16.98
N PHE A 315 13.80 30.72 15.82
CA PHE A 315 14.30 31.35 14.59
C PHE A 315 13.31 32.36 14.00
N VAL A 316 12.01 32.06 14.06
CA VAL A 316 10.93 32.93 13.54
C VAL A 316 10.73 34.19 14.42
N SER A 317 11.04 34.11 15.72
CA SER A 317 10.85 35.21 16.68
C SER A 317 12.08 36.11 16.88
N SER A 318 13.28 35.72 16.44
CA SER A 318 14.49 36.51 16.66
C SER A 318 14.56 37.80 15.79
N PRO A 319 15.11 38.92 16.30
CA PRO A 319 15.24 40.16 15.52
C PRO A 319 16.22 40.11 14.33
N PHE A 320 17.03 39.04 14.24
CA PHE A 320 18.17 38.95 13.32
C PHE A 320 17.78 38.73 11.85
N SER A 321 16.54 38.28 11.59
CA SER A 321 16.04 37.96 10.24
C SER A 321 15.66 39.18 9.40
N LYS A 322 15.54 40.38 10.00
CA LYS A 322 15.04 41.59 9.30
C LYS A 322 16.08 42.40 8.52
N GLN A 323 17.35 41.99 8.51
CA GLN A 323 18.44 42.83 7.99
C GLN A 323 18.89 42.53 6.55
N PHE A 324 18.24 41.56 5.86
CA PHE A 324 18.68 41.07 4.54
C PHE A 324 17.62 41.13 3.42
N LEU A 325 16.79 42.18 3.35
CA LEU A 325 15.90 42.42 2.20
C LEU A 325 15.88 43.90 1.77
N ARG A 326 16.92 44.32 1.01
CA ARG A 326 16.84 45.55 0.18
C ARG A 326 17.87 45.59 -0.96
N SER A 327 17.62 44.80 -2.01
CA SER A 327 18.04 45.14 -3.39
C SER A 327 17.30 44.29 -4.43
N ASP A 328 16.66 44.99 -5.36
CA ASP A 328 16.24 44.58 -6.71
C ASP A 328 15.18 43.48 -6.94
N ASN A 329 14.22 43.85 -7.77
CA ASN A 329 13.03 43.08 -8.14
C ASN A 329 13.35 41.72 -8.78
N LYS A 330 13.17 40.63 -8.03
CA LYS A 330 12.78 39.29 -8.52
C LYS A 330 12.30 38.43 -7.36
N PHE A 331 11.01 38.08 -7.33
CA PHE A 331 10.52 37.01 -6.45
C PHE A 331 10.99 35.66 -7.00
N VAL A 332 12.05 35.11 -6.42
CA VAL A 332 12.44 33.72 -6.58
C VAL A 332 12.09 33.01 -5.28
N MET A 333 11.04 32.18 -5.28
CA MET A 333 10.83 31.26 -4.16
C MET A 333 11.95 30.21 -4.18
N GLN A 334 12.64 30.08 -3.06
CA GLN A 334 13.74 29.14 -2.87
C GLN A 334 13.19 27.70 -2.77
N PRO A 335 13.83 26.66 -3.36
CA PRO A 335 13.21 25.33 -3.49
C PRO A 335 12.92 24.60 -2.16
N PHE A 336 13.64 24.97 -1.10
CA PHE A 336 13.71 24.23 0.17
C PHE A 336 12.38 24.08 0.94
N PHE A 337 11.41 24.97 0.73
CA PHE A 337 10.10 24.87 1.40
C PHE A 337 9.09 23.97 0.67
N CYS A 338 9.33 23.59 -0.59
CA CYS A 338 8.41 22.74 -1.34
C CYS A 338 8.64 21.24 -1.03
N GLU A 339 9.89 20.82 -0.83
CA GLU A 339 10.23 19.40 -0.65
C GLU A 339 9.69 18.81 0.68
N ILE A 340 9.66 19.60 1.75
CA ILE A 340 9.15 19.14 3.07
C ILE A 340 7.61 19.05 3.09
N ALA A 341 6.91 19.91 2.34
CA ALA A 341 5.45 19.81 2.19
C ALA A 341 5.04 18.61 1.33
N CYS A 342 5.85 18.24 0.33
CA CYS A 342 5.63 17.03 -0.47
C CYS A 342 5.85 15.72 0.32
N TRP A 343 6.70 15.72 1.36
CA TRP A 343 7.00 14.55 2.19
C TRP A 343 5.83 14.01 3.02
N PHE A 344 4.78 14.81 3.26
CA PHE A 344 3.64 14.42 4.09
C PHE A 344 2.41 13.91 3.32
N LYS A 345 2.44 13.88 1.97
CA LYS A 345 1.22 13.65 1.17
C LYS A 345 0.99 12.21 0.68
N TRP A 346 1.91 11.27 0.91
CA TRP A 346 1.83 9.94 0.30
C TRP A 346 2.04 8.81 1.32
N ARG A 347 0.94 8.23 1.79
CA ARG A 347 0.88 6.93 2.49
C ARG A 347 -0.41 6.24 2.06
N MET A 348 -0.28 5.10 1.39
CA MET A 348 -1.34 4.45 0.61
C MET A 348 -1.45 2.92 0.71
N SER A 349 -2.40 2.40 1.50
CA SER A 349 -3.05 1.07 1.54
C SER A 349 -3.18 0.21 0.26
N ALA A 350 -4.00 -0.83 0.34
CA ALA A 350 -4.29 -1.92 -0.59
C ALA A 350 -3.99 -1.74 -2.08
N PRO A 351 -3.80 -2.86 -2.82
CA PRO A 351 -4.32 -2.96 -4.18
C PRO A 351 -5.82 -2.63 -4.22
N LEU A 352 -6.14 -1.33 -4.31
CA LEU A 352 -7.40 -0.76 -4.77
C LEU A 352 -7.20 -0.45 -6.24
N ILE A 353 -7.12 -1.52 -7.03
CA ILE A 353 -7.02 -1.45 -8.47
C ILE A 353 -8.45 -1.49 -9.03
N ILE A 354 -8.92 -0.35 -9.53
CA ILE A 354 -10.23 -0.22 -10.15
C ILE A 354 -10.28 -1.09 -11.41
N GLY A 355 -11.26 -1.97 -11.51
CA GLY A 355 -11.48 -2.85 -12.67
C GLY A 355 -12.54 -2.34 -13.67
N CYS A 356 -13.20 -1.21 -13.41
CA CYS A 356 -14.28 -0.66 -14.24
C CYS A 356 -13.83 0.49 -15.16
N ASP A 357 -14.69 0.87 -16.12
CA ASP A 357 -14.44 2.01 -17.01
C ASP A 357 -14.68 3.36 -16.31
N VAL A 358 -13.61 3.92 -15.74
CA VAL A 358 -13.63 5.23 -15.06
C VAL A 358 -14.01 6.40 -15.98
N ARG A 359 -13.98 6.24 -17.31
CA ARG A 359 -14.40 7.28 -18.27
C ARG A 359 -15.92 7.48 -18.28
N ASN A 360 -16.68 6.46 -17.86
CA ASN A 360 -18.14 6.47 -17.80
C ASN A 360 -18.65 6.01 -16.41
N ILE A 361 -18.02 6.52 -15.35
CA ILE A 361 -18.33 6.16 -13.97
C ILE A 361 -19.68 6.73 -13.51
N THR A 362 -20.52 5.91 -12.87
CA THR A 362 -21.78 6.39 -12.27
C THR A 362 -21.52 7.19 -10.99
N ALA A 363 -22.47 8.05 -10.59
CA ALA A 363 -22.35 8.81 -9.34
C ALA A 363 -22.24 7.91 -8.09
N ASP A 364 -22.93 6.77 -8.07
CA ASP A 364 -22.87 5.81 -6.96
C ASP A 364 -21.54 5.04 -6.94
N THR A 365 -21.03 4.64 -8.12
CA THR A 365 -19.69 4.03 -8.24
C THR A 365 -18.60 5.00 -7.80
N LEU A 366 -18.66 6.25 -8.25
CA LEU A 366 -17.72 7.29 -7.85
C LEU A 366 -17.81 7.59 -6.36
N LYS A 367 -19.01 7.60 -5.76
CA LYS A 367 -19.21 7.78 -4.31
C LYS A 367 -18.54 6.67 -3.48
N ILE A 368 -18.55 5.43 -3.97
CA ILE A 368 -17.84 4.31 -3.33
C ILE A 368 -16.33 4.51 -3.49
N LEU A 369 -15.83 4.63 -4.72
CA LEU A 369 -14.40 4.72 -5.02
C LEU A 369 -13.73 5.99 -4.51
N SER A 370 -14.49 7.05 -4.21
CA SER A 370 -13.97 8.33 -3.67
C SER A 370 -14.12 8.49 -2.15
N ASN A 371 -14.58 7.45 -1.43
CA ASN A 371 -14.73 7.53 0.02
C ASN A 371 -13.37 7.62 0.74
N LYS A 372 -12.96 8.87 1.02
CA LYS A 372 -11.71 9.24 1.71
C LYS A 372 -11.51 8.58 3.07
N GLU A 373 -12.57 8.22 3.79
CA GLU A 373 -12.44 7.63 5.13
C GLU A 373 -12.21 6.12 5.08
N VAL A 374 -12.86 5.43 4.15
CA VAL A 374 -12.59 4.01 3.86
C VAL A 374 -11.21 3.86 3.25
N ILE A 375 -10.85 4.74 2.30
CA ILE A 375 -9.47 4.90 1.82
C ILE A 375 -8.54 5.17 3.01
N ALA A 376 -8.80 6.10 3.92
CA ALA A 376 -7.90 6.34 5.05
C ALA A 376 -7.78 5.19 6.08
N VAL A 377 -8.72 4.23 6.13
CA VAL A 377 -8.56 2.98 6.91
C VAL A 377 -7.59 2.05 6.24
N ASP A 378 -7.79 1.86 4.94
CA ASP A 378 -6.85 1.16 4.11
C ASP A 378 -5.47 1.78 4.33
N GLN A 379 -5.34 3.08 4.11
CA GLN A 379 -4.07 3.79 3.98
C GLN A 379 -3.47 4.24 5.33
N ASP A 380 -3.90 3.60 6.43
CA ASP A 380 -3.46 3.91 7.79
C ASP A 380 -2.06 3.34 8.12
N PRO A 381 -1.14 4.16 8.67
CA PRO A 381 0.26 3.79 8.94
C PRO A 381 0.51 2.80 10.12
N LEU A 382 -0.43 1.91 10.51
CA LEU A 382 -0.15 0.76 11.40
C LEU A 382 0.00 -0.64 10.76
N GLY A 383 -0.63 -1.01 9.64
CA GLY A 383 -0.10 -2.18 8.88
C GLY A 383 -0.72 -3.52 9.03
N VAL A 384 -1.77 -3.58 9.81
CA VAL A 384 -2.35 -4.84 10.19
C VAL A 384 -3.54 -5.08 9.29
N GLN A 385 -3.40 -6.01 8.35
CA GLN A 385 -4.55 -6.56 7.63
C GLN A 385 -5.63 -6.94 8.65
N GLY A 386 -6.78 -6.27 8.54
CA GLY A 386 -7.96 -6.63 9.32
C GLY A 386 -8.46 -8.01 8.92
N ARG A 387 -9.08 -8.69 9.88
CA ARG A 387 -9.51 -10.08 9.75
C ARG A 387 -10.92 -10.26 10.27
N ARG A 388 -11.58 -11.35 9.85
CA ARG A 388 -12.81 -11.83 10.46
C ARG A 388 -12.51 -12.28 11.89
N VAL A 389 -13.14 -11.62 12.87
CA VAL A 389 -12.94 -11.89 14.31
C VAL A 389 -14.15 -12.57 14.95
N TYR A 390 -15.34 -12.45 14.34
CA TYR A 390 -16.54 -13.15 14.77
C TYR A 390 -17.46 -13.46 13.57
N ALA A 391 -18.22 -14.55 13.67
CA ALA A 391 -19.23 -14.94 12.70
C ALA A 391 -20.43 -15.58 13.41
N SER A 392 -21.65 -15.27 12.96
CA SER A 392 -22.92 -15.77 13.50
C SER A 392 -23.99 -15.92 12.41
N GLY A 393 -25.17 -16.44 12.79
CA GLY A 393 -26.25 -16.74 11.86
C GLY A 393 -25.99 -18.02 11.04
N PRO A 394 -26.91 -18.37 10.12
CA PRO A 394 -26.73 -19.50 9.20
C PRO A 394 -25.41 -19.39 8.44
N ASP A 395 -24.64 -20.47 8.42
CA ASP A 395 -23.35 -20.58 7.72
C ASP A 395 -22.34 -19.45 8.04
N GLY A 396 -22.49 -18.77 9.18
CA GLY A 396 -21.66 -17.63 9.55
C GLY A 396 -21.85 -16.39 8.68
N CYS A 397 -23.04 -16.19 8.08
CA CYS A 397 -23.31 -15.08 7.16
C CYS A 397 -23.33 -13.69 7.82
N GLN A 398 -23.46 -13.58 9.14
CA GLN A 398 -23.30 -12.32 9.87
C GLN A 398 -21.88 -12.24 10.41
N GLN A 399 -21.09 -11.27 9.98
CA GLN A 399 -19.66 -11.24 10.29
C GLN A 399 -19.23 -9.92 10.91
N VAL A 400 -18.30 -10.01 11.86
CA VAL A 400 -17.54 -8.87 12.38
C VAL A 400 -16.11 -9.05 11.92
N TRP A 401 -15.61 -8.07 11.20
CA TRP A 401 -14.22 -7.96 10.81
C TRP A 401 -13.61 -6.76 11.51
N ALA A 402 -12.35 -6.87 11.94
CA ALA A 402 -11.67 -5.77 12.62
C ALA A 402 -10.14 -5.83 12.42
N GLY A 403 -9.51 -4.66 12.46
CA GLY A 403 -8.06 -4.48 12.37
C GLY A 403 -7.61 -3.22 13.11
N PRO A 404 -6.47 -3.25 13.83
CA PRO A 404 -5.96 -2.07 14.52
C PRO A 404 -5.42 -1.06 13.52
N LEU A 405 -5.53 0.20 13.90
CA LEU A 405 -5.06 1.35 13.14
C LEU A 405 -4.13 2.19 14.02
N SER A 406 -3.33 3.04 13.37
CA SER A 406 -2.38 3.94 13.98
C SER A 406 -3.05 4.84 15.01
N ARG A 407 -2.26 5.23 16.02
CA ARG A 407 -2.70 6.01 17.18
C ARG A 407 -3.72 5.25 18.06
N ASN A 408 -3.54 3.93 18.21
CA ASN A 408 -4.37 3.02 19.01
C ASN A 408 -5.85 3.02 18.63
N ARG A 409 -6.17 3.32 17.37
CA ARG A 409 -7.53 3.23 16.82
C ARG A 409 -7.80 1.81 16.36
N LEU A 410 -9.05 1.49 16.06
CA LEU A 410 -9.45 0.20 15.50
C LEU A 410 -10.47 0.44 14.37
N SER A 411 -10.28 -0.22 13.23
CA SER A 411 -11.30 -0.34 12.19
C SER A 411 -12.18 -1.54 12.48
N MET A 412 -13.49 -1.41 12.22
CA MET A 412 -14.47 -2.47 12.39
C MET A 412 -15.50 -2.44 11.27
N VAL A 413 -15.74 -3.57 10.62
CA VAL A 413 -16.81 -3.75 9.63
C VAL A 413 -17.83 -4.76 10.19
N LEU A 414 -19.09 -4.35 10.23
CA LEU A 414 -20.24 -5.22 10.45
C LEU A 414 -20.79 -5.62 9.08
N TRP A 415 -20.59 -6.86 8.67
CA TRP A 415 -20.90 -7.34 7.32
C TRP A 415 -22.01 -8.38 7.34
N ASN A 416 -23.12 -8.09 6.65
CA ASN A 416 -24.26 -8.99 6.56
C ASN A 416 -24.30 -9.66 5.18
N ARG A 417 -23.75 -10.88 5.09
CA ARG A 417 -23.82 -11.72 3.89
C ARG A 417 -25.14 -12.50 3.77
N CYS A 418 -26.05 -12.35 4.72
CA CYS A 418 -27.36 -13.00 4.69
C CYS A 418 -28.34 -12.25 3.77
N SER A 419 -29.28 -12.99 3.18
CA SER A 419 -30.34 -12.46 2.29
C SER A 419 -31.43 -11.62 2.99
N LYS A 420 -31.30 -11.37 4.30
CA LYS A 420 -32.22 -10.55 5.11
C LYS A 420 -31.44 -9.58 5.98
N ALA A 421 -31.98 -8.39 6.19
CA ALA A 421 -31.41 -7.41 7.11
C ALA A 421 -31.37 -7.98 8.54
N ALA A 422 -30.25 -7.79 9.24
CA ALA A 422 -29.99 -8.36 10.55
C ALA A 422 -29.30 -7.34 11.48
N THR A 423 -29.49 -7.49 12.79
CA THR A 423 -28.68 -6.77 13.78
C THR A 423 -27.41 -7.57 14.05
N ILE A 424 -26.25 -6.99 13.79
CA ILE A 424 -24.94 -7.59 14.07
C ILE A 424 -24.33 -6.88 15.27
N THR A 425 -23.78 -7.66 16.21
CA THR A 425 -23.15 -7.16 17.44
C THR A 425 -21.67 -7.47 17.47
N ALA A 426 -20.84 -6.44 17.64
CA ALA A 426 -19.42 -6.58 17.93
C ALA A 426 -19.19 -6.42 19.44
N ASN A 427 -18.58 -7.42 20.07
CA ASN A 427 -18.16 -7.36 21.47
C ASN A 427 -16.68 -6.96 21.53
N TRP A 428 -16.31 -6.13 22.50
CA TRP A 428 -14.95 -5.57 22.61
C TRP A 428 -13.90 -6.67 22.73
N SER A 429 -14.19 -7.70 23.52
CA SER A 429 -13.34 -8.89 23.67
C SER A 429 -13.09 -9.63 22.36
N ALA A 430 -14.04 -9.65 21.43
CA ALA A 430 -13.90 -10.30 20.12
C ALA A 430 -13.06 -9.46 19.15
N ILE A 431 -13.21 -8.13 19.18
CA ILE A 431 -12.45 -7.19 18.33
C ILE A 431 -11.09 -6.78 18.95
N GLY A 432 -10.65 -7.48 20.01
CA GLY A 432 -9.35 -7.29 20.65
C GLY A 432 -9.26 -6.13 21.66
N LEU A 433 -10.36 -5.46 22.01
CA LEU A 433 -10.40 -4.39 23.01
C LEU A 433 -10.74 -4.93 24.42
N LYS A 434 -10.14 -4.33 25.46
CA LYS A 434 -10.56 -4.60 26.85
C LYS A 434 -12.02 -4.12 27.05
N PRO A 435 -12.94 -4.93 27.63
CA PRO A 435 -14.37 -4.58 27.72
C PRO A 435 -14.69 -3.27 28.47
N SER A 436 -13.82 -2.83 29.38
CA SER A 436 -13.97 -1.58 30.15
C SER A 436 -13.60 -0.31 29.37
N ILE A 437 -13.13 -0.42 28.12
CA ILE A 437 -12.67 0.73 27.34
C ILE A 437 -13.84 1.43 26.65
N SER A 438 -13.95 2.73 26.93
CA SER A 438 -14.79 3.67 26.20
C SER A 438 -14.13 4.05 24.88
N VAL A 439 -14.90 3.99 23.79
CA VAL A 439 -14.50 4.48 22.47
C VAL A 439 -15.51 5.50 21.95
N SER A 440 -15.01 6.50 21.21
CA SER A 440 -15.82 7.25 20.26
C SER A 440 -15.87 6.48 18.93
N MET A 441 -17.03 6.43 18.29
CA MET A 441 -17.34 5.61 17.12
C MET A 441 -17.79 6.48 15.95
N ARG A 442 -17.04 6.45 14.85
CA ARG A 442 -17.35 7.16 13.61
C ARG A 442 -17.77 6.17 12.51
N ASP A 443 -18.90 6.42 11.87
CA ASP A 443 -19.40 5.69 10.70
C ASP A 443 -18.80 6.30 9.43
N LEU A 444 -18.03 5.51 8.67
CA LEU A 444 -17.23 5.99 7.53
C LEU A 444 -18.05 6.14 6.25
N TRP A 445 -19.28 5.63 6.23
CA TRP A 445 -20.19 5.72 5.09
C TRP A 445 -21.24 6.81 5.24
N LYS A 446 -21.50 7.23 6.48
CA LYS A 446 -22.30 8.42 6.80
C LYS A 446 -21.46 9.66 7.12
N HIS A 447 -20.16 9.50 7.38
CA HIS A 447 -19.25 10.57 7.78
C HIS A 447 -19.64 11.26 9.10
N GLU A 448 -20.25 10.52 10.03
CA GLU A 448 -20.77 11.03 11.31
C GLU A 448 -20.24 10.24 12.51
N VAL A 449 -20.17 10.89 13.68
CA VAL A 449 -19.91 10.19 14.95
C VAL A 449 -21.25 9.63 15.45
N VAL A 450 -21.39 8.31 15.46
CA VAL A 450 -22.63 7.61 15.85
C VAL A 450 -22.72 7.37 17.36
N SER A 451 -21.60 7.46 18.09
CA SER A 451 -21.56 7.43 19.55
C SER A 451 -20.25 8.00 20.06
N GLU A 452 -20.30 8.84 21.10
CA GLU A 452 -19.11 9.41 21.74
C GLU A 452 -18.62 8.61 22.95
N ASN A 453 -19.36 7.58 23.38
CA ASN A 453 -19.03 6.81 24.59
C ASN A 453 -19.66 5.41 24.55
N THR A 454 -19.14 4.54 23.69
CA THR A 454 -19.54 3.12 23.66
C THR A 454 -18.57 2.27 24.48
N VAL A 455 -19.10 1.37 25.30
CA VAL A 455 -18.33 0.49 26.20
C VAL A 455 -18.82 -0.95 26.05
N GLY A 456 -17.91 -1.92 26.02
CA GLY A 456 -18.22 -3.36 26.05
C GLY A 456 -18.69 -3.97 24.73
N SER A 457 -19.65 -3.36 24.03
CA SER A 457 -20.15 -3.83 22.74
C SER A 457 -20.88 -2.74 21.94
N PHE A 458 -21.08 -3.00 20.65
CA PHE A 458 -21.91 -2.18 19.75
C PHE A 458 -22.74 -3.06 18.83
N SER A 459 -23.97 -2.64 18.54
CA SER A 459 -24.89 -3.32 17.63
C SER A 459 -25.44 -2.35 16.60
N ALA A 460 -25.47 -2.77 15.33
CA ALA A 460 -26.15 -2.04 14.26
C ALA A 460 -27.01 -2.97 13.42
N ARG A 461 -28.12 -2.43 12.89
CA ARG A 461 -28.93 -3.12 11.87
C ARG A 461 -28.30 -2.89 10.50
N VAL A 462 -27.89 -3.97 9.85
CA VAL A 462 -27.24 -3.97 8.54
C VAL A 462 -28.19 -4.58 7.51
N ASN A 463 -28.33 -3.95 6.34
CA ASN A 463 -29.18 -4.43 5.25
C ASN A 463 -28.71 -5.80 4.73
N ALA A 464 -29.59 -6.51 4.01
CA ALA A 464 -29.20 -7.73 3.28
C ALA A 464 -28.06 -7.40 2.30
N HIS A 465 -27.02 -8.23 2.30
CA HIS A 465 -25.78 -8.04 1.55
C HIS A 465 -25.07 -6.68 1.80
N GLY A 466 -25.43 -5.98 2.87
CA GLY A 466 -24.84 -4.70 3.24
C GLY A 466 -23.66 -4.84 4.20
N CYS A 467 -22.89 -3.76 4.33
CA CYS A 467 -21.94 -3.58 5.42
C CYS A 467 -22.12 -2.20 6.07
N GLU A 468 -21.69 -2.07 7.31
CA GLU A 468 -21.40 -0.78 7.94
C GLU A 468 -19.98 -0.80 8.50
N MET A 469 -19.25 0.31 8.32
CA MET A 469 -17.81 0.39 8.60
C MET A 469 -17.54 1.55 9.55
N TYR A 470 -16.75 1.28 10.59
CA TYR A 470 -16.53 2.19 11.70
C TYR A 470 -15.05 2.33 12.06
N ILE A 471 -14.65 3.52 12.52
CA ILE A 471 -13.43 3.72 13.29
C ILE A 471 -13.81 3.91 14.76
N LEU A 472 -13.22 3.07 15.61
CA LEU A 472 -13.28 3.16 17.06
C LEU A 472 -12.00 3.86 17.56
N THR A 473 -12.17 4.95 18.32
CA THR A 473 -11.06 5.70 18.92
C THR A 473 -11.18 5.63 20.44
N PRO A 474 -10.26 4.92 21.15
CA PRO A 474 -10.26 4.85 22.60
C PRO A 474 -10.17 6.22 23.25
N ARG A 475 -11.09 6.48 24.17
CA ARG A 475 -11.05 7.69 25.00
C ARG A 475 -10.07 7.46 26.14
N ARG A 476 -9.10 8.36 26.29
CA ARG A 476 -8.30 8.41 27.53
C ARG A 476 -9.24 8.65 28.70
N ALA A 477 -9.16 7.81 29.72
CA ALA A 477 -9.83 8.09 30.98
C ALA A 477 -9.34 9.45 31.50
N THR A 478 -10.26 10.40 31.64
CA THR A 478 -9.99 11.64 32.38
C THR A 478 -9.64 11.24 33.80
N ARG A 479 -8.36 11.34 34.16
CA ARG A 479 -7.97 11.34 35.57
C ARG A 479 -8.73 12.48 36.23
N SER A 480 -9.68 12.15 37.10
CA SER A 480 -10.22 13.14 38.03
C SER A 480 -9.04 13.63 38.87
N SER A 481 -8.67 14.89 38.72
CA SER A 481 -7.91 15.59 39.74
C SER A 481 -8.72 15.50 41.03
N THR A 482 -8.18 14.75 41.99
CA THR A 482 -8.67 14.66 43.37
C THR A 482 -7.76 15.48 44.26
#